data_AF-A0A821HAD2-F1
#
_entry.id   AF-A0A821HAD2-F1
#
_cell.length_a   1.000
_cell.length_b   1.000
_cell.length_c   1.000
_cell.angle_alpha   90.00
_cell.angle_beta   90.00
_cell.angle_gamma   90.00
#
_symmetry.space_group_name_H-M   'P 1'
#
loop_
_entity.id
_entity.type
_entity.pdbx_description
1 polymer ?
#
loop_
_entity_poly.entity_id
_entity_poly.type
_entity_poly.pdbx_seq_one_letter_code
_entity_poly.pdbx_strand_id
1 'polypeptide(L)'
;MFGSTEFYNYVNEQLRNDNKTTLTHLMPFIRRATSQINNNGPSYDCVVYRGMNLSNKDRKFFTSGKIFRFPGFTSTSTLREVARRFGDTLFEIRISAGCRQVRDIANISCFTAEQEWLFSPYSRFRVGGKDHDLIVLESMDNIM
;
A
#
# COMPACT_ATOMS: atom_id res chain seq x y z
N MET A 1 17.55 -0.69 -15.63
CA MET A 1 16.74 0.51 -15.95
C MET A 1 15.85 0.14 -17.13
N PHE A 2 14.56 -0.12 -16.90
CA PHE A 2 13.58 -0.20 -17.99
C PHE A 2 13.21 1.25 -18.33
N GLY A 3 13.21 1.64 -19.61
CA GLY A 3 13.24 3.05 -20.06
C GLY A 3 12.48 4.04 -19.18
N SER A 4 13.18 5.10 -18.74
CA SER A 4 12.72 6.27 -17.96
C SER A 4 11.79 6.06 -16.75
N THR A 5 11.40 4.83 -16.41
CA THR A 5 10.35 4.52 -15.43
C THR A 5 10.92 3.56 -14.39
N GLU A 6 10.88 3.99 -13.14
CA GLU A 6 11.24 3.14 -12.01
C GLU A 6 10.47 1.81 -12.03
N PHE A 7 11.15 0.70 -11.74
CA PHE A 7 10.59 -0.65 -11.91
C PHE A 7 9.28 -0.87 -11.13
N TYR A 8 9.17 -0.29 -9.92
CA TYR A 8 7.96 -0.40 -9.10
C TYR A 8 6.75 0.28 -9.75
N ASN A 9 6.95 1.40 -10.46
CA ASN A 9 5.88 2.10 -11.18
C ASN A 9 5.34 1.21 -12.30
N TYR A 10 6.23 0.58 -13.05
CA TYR A 10 5.86 -0.37 -14.09
C TYR A 10 5.06 -1.55 -13.52
N VAL A 11 5.55 -2.21 -12.47
CA VAL A 11 4.84 -3.35 -11.84
C VAL A 11 3.45 -2.93 -11.34
N ASN A 12 3.34 -1.81 -10.65
CA ASN A 12 2.07 -1.31 -10.13
C ASN A 12 1.07 -0.93 -11.24
N GLU A 13 1.55 -0.42 -12.37
CA GLU A 13 0.72 -0.16 -13.54
C GLU A 13 0.18 -1.46 -14.13
N GLN A 14 1.02 -2.47 -14.33
CA GLN A 14 0.57 -3.74 -14.91
C GLN A 14 -0.41 -4.47 -13.98
N LEU A 15 -0.26 -4.35 -12.66
CA LEU A 15 -1.22 -4.87 -11.67
C LEU A 15 -2.56 -4.13 -11.73
N ARG A 16 -2.57 -2.81 -11.91
CA ARG A 16 -3.82 -2.03 -12.05
C ARG A 16 -4.57 -2.36 -13.34
N ASN A 17 -3.85 -2.58 -14.43
CA ASN A 17 -4.42 -2.83 -15.76
C ASN A 17 -4.75 -4.31 -16.01
N ASP A 18 -4.41 -5.22 -15.09
CA ASP A 18 -4.58 -6.67 -15.22
C ASP A 18 -4.02 -7.23 -16.55
N ASN A 19 -2.84 -6.75 -16.97
CA ASN A 19 -2.21 -7.19 -18.21
C ASN A 19 -1.61 -8.59 -18.04
N LYS A 20 -2.42 -9.62 -18.30
CA LYS A 20 -2.07 -11.04 -18.06
C LYS A 20 -0.76 -11.47 -18.70
N THR A 21 -0.49 -11.05 -19.94
CA THR A 21 0.73 -11.42 -20.66
C THR A 21 1.96 -10.90 -19.93
N THR A 22 1.98 -9.60 -19.62
CA THR A 22 3.10 -8.99 -18.90
C THR A 22 3.22 -9.49 -17.47
N LEU A 23 2.08 -9.63 -16.76
CA LEU A 23 2.05 -10.12 -15.39
C LEU A 23 2.62 -11.53 -15.28
N THR A 24 2.47 -12.38 -16.29
CA THR A 24 3.08 -13.71 -16.32
C THR A 24 4.60 -13.65 -16.22
N HIS A 25 5.23 -12.69 -16.91
CA HIS A 25 6.68 -12.48 -16.85
C HIS A 25 7.13 -11.80 -15.56
N LEU A 26 6.31 -10.92 -14.99
CA LEU A 26 6.61 -10.24 -13.72
C LEU A 26 6.33 -11.12 -12.48
N MET A 27 5.55 -12.18 -12.64
CA MET A 27 5.07 -13.01 -11.53
C MET A 27 6.17 -13.55 -10.60
N PRO A 28 7.34 -13.99 -11.08
CA PRO A 28 8.42 -14.43 -10.20
C PRO A 28 8.88 -13.31 -9.24
N PHE A 29 8.99 -12.07 -9.73
CA PHE A 29 9.39 -10.92 -8.91
C PHE A 29 8.29 -10.53 -7.93
N ILE A 30 7.03 -10.48 -8.39
CA ILE A 30 5.87 -10.17 -7.55
C ILE A 30 5.77 -11.20 -6.41
N ARG A 31 5.83 -12.50 -6.73
CA ARG A 31 5.78 -13.58 -5.73
C ARG A 31 6.92 -13.51 -4.73
N ARG A 32 8.15 -13.21 -5.19
CA ARG A 32 9.30 -13.05 -4.31
C ARG A 32 9.11 -11.88 -3.35
N ALA A 33 8.71 -10.71 -3.85
CA ALA A 33 8.46 -9.53 -3.02
C ALA A 33 7.32 -9.78 -2.03
N THR A 34 6.18 -10.32 -2.49
CA THR A 34 5.05 -10.69 -1.63
C THR A 34 5.45 -11.72 -0.57
N SER A 35 6.25 -12.73 -0.91
CA SER A 35 6.75 -13.70 0.09
C SER A 35 7.63 -13.04 1.15
N GLN A 36 8.47 -12.07 0.75
CA GLN A 36 9.28 -11.31 1.70
C GLN A 36 8.45 -10.43 2.61
N ILE A 37 7.35 -9.85 2.12
CA ILE A 37 6.40 -9.09 2.95
C ILE A 37 5.69 -10.03 3.91
N ASN A 38 5.08 -11.10 3.38
CA ASN A 38 4.15 -11.92 4.14
C ASN A 38 4.79 -12.75 5.27
N ASN A 39 6.08 -13.05 5.15
CA ASN A 39 6.83 -13.77 6.18
C ASN A 39 7.50 -12.86 7.21
N ASN A 40 7.35 -11.54 7.11
CA ASN A 40 8.01 -10.56 7.98
C ASN A 40 7.05 -9.43 8.38
N GLY A 41 5.83 -9.80 8.77
CA GLY A 41 4.82 -8.86 9.28
C GLY A 41 5.23 -8.18 10.61
N PRO A 42 4.49 -7.16 11.04
CA PRO A 42 4.78 -6.44 12.27
C PRO A 42 4.58 -7.31 13.51
N SER A 43 5.42 -7.08 14.53
CA SER A 43 5.27 -7.70 15.86
C SER A 43 4.42 -6.87 16.83
N TYR A 44 4.00 -5.67 16.44
CA TYR A 44 3.22 -4.74 17.26
C TYR A 44 2.22 -3.96 16.41
N ASP A 45 1.18 -3.41 17.06
CA ASP A 45 0.21 -2.55 16.39
C ASP A 45 0.87 -1.23 15.96
N CYS A 46 0.66 -0.81 14.72
CA CYS A 46 1.27 0.42 14.20
C CYS A 46 0.33 1.20 13.29
N VAL A 47 0.68 2.46 13.04
CA VAL A 47 -0.04 3.37 12.14
C VAL A 47 0.91 3.85 11.06
N VAL A 48 0.45 3.79 9.81
CA VAL A 48 1.19 4.29 8.65
C VAL A 48 0.28 5.17 7.80
N TYR A 49 0.90 6.00 6.97
CA TYR A 49 0.23 7.02 6.19
C TYR A 49 0.52 6.87 4.70
N ARG A 50 -0.47 7.21 3.86
CA ARG A 50 -0.32 7.28 2.41
C ARG A 50 -1.01 8.51 1.85
N GLY A 51 -0.28 9.33 1.09
CA GLY A 51 -0.88 10.38 0.28
C GLY A 51 -1.28 9.86 -1.09
N MET A 52 -2.40 10.34 -1.61
CA MET A 52 -2.83 10.08 -2.98
C MET A 52 -3.74 11.22 -3.45
N ASN A 53 -3.62 11.60 -4.72
CA ASN A 53 -4.57 12.53 -5.34
C ASN A 53 -5.86 11.78 -5.67
N LEU A 54 -6.98 12.24 -5.14
CA LEU A 54 -8.30 11.66 -5.43
C LEU A 54 -9.28 12.73 -5.88
N SER A 55 -9.99 12.43 -6.98
CA SER A 55 -11.09 13.28 -7.40
C SER A 55 -12.21 13.28 -6.35
N ASN A 56 -13.04 14.32 -6.35
CA ASN A 56 -14.22 14.39 -5.48
C ASN A 56 -15.16 13.18 -5.67
N LYS A 57 -15.21 12.59 -6.87
CA LYS A 57 -15.99 11.38 -7.14
C LYS A 57 -15.38 10.17 -6.45
N ASP A 58 -14.07 9.99 -6.53
CA ASP A 58 -13.38 8.85 -5.91
C ASP A 58 -13.43 8.95 -4.38
N ARG A 59 -13.33 10.16 -3.83
CA ARG A 59 -13.48 10.42 -2.39
C ARG A 59 -14.84 10.01 -1.82
N LYS A 60 -15.88 9.86 -2.65
CA LYS A 60 -17.21 9.39 -2.24
C LYS A 60 -17.30 7.87 -2.13
N PHE A 61 -16.35 7.13 -2.73
CA PHE A 61 -16.29 5.67 -2.61
C PHE A 61 -15.99 5.21 -1.18
N PHE A 62 -15.21 6.00 -0.44
CA PHE A 62 -14.73 5.67 0.91
C PHE A 62 -15.77 6.00 1.99
N THR A 63 -16.86 5.23 2.02
CA THR A 63 -17.86 5.30 3.09
C THR A 63 -17.49 4.37 4.24
N SER A 64 -17.80 4.74 5.49
CA SER A 64 -17.54 3.89 6.66
C SER A 64 -18.08 2.46 6.49
N GLY A 65 -17.30 1.48 6.93
CA GLY A 65 -17.57 0.05 6.78
C GLY A 65 -17.24 -0.52 5.39
N LYS A 66 -16.98 0.33 4.38
CA LYS A 66 -16.62 -0.15 3.04
C LYS A 66 -15.32 -0.94 3.07
N ILE A 67 -15.33 -2.10 2.43
CA ILE A 67 -14.14 -2.94 2.23
C ILE A 67 -13.69 -2.83 0.78
N PHE A 68 -12.39 -2.64 0.58
CA PHE A 68 -11.79 -2.58 -0.75
C PHE A 68 -10.36 -3.14 -0.75
N ARG A 69 -9.74 -3.18 -1.92
CA ARG A 69 -8.36 -3.63 -2.13
C ARG A 69 -7.60 -2.64 -2.99
N PHE A 70 -6.34 -2.41 -2.65
CA PHE A 70 -5.40 -1.79 -3.59
C PHE A 70 -4.80 -2.88 -4.48
N PRO A 71 -4.91 -2.79 -5.82
CA PRO A 71 -4.42 -3.84 -6.70
C PRO A 71 -2.88 -3.91 -6.75
N GLY A 72 -2.19 -2.77 -6.62
CA GLY A 72 -0.73 -2.69 -6.63
C GLY A 72 -0.11 -2.86 -5.24
N PHE A 73 1.23 -2.92 -5.20
CA PHE A 73 1.97 -2.68 -3.97
C PHE A 73 1.63 -1.28 -3.45
N THR A 74 1.37 -1.18 -2.15
CA THR A 74 0.97 0.09 -1.54
C THR A 74 2.07 0.56 -0.60
N SER A 75 2.87 1.52 -1.07
CA SER A 75 3.87 2.22 -0.26
C SER A 75 3.20 3.16 0.73
N THR A 76 3.69 3.15 1.96
CA THR A 76 3.22 3.96 3.08
C THR A 76 4.41 4.39 3.93
N SER A 77 4.23 5.42 4.76
CA SER A 77 5.26 5.92 5.66
C SER A 77 4.71 6.06 7.07
N THR A 78 5.49 5.77 8.10
CA THR A 78 5.14 6.14 9.49
C THR A 78 5.12 7.67 9.70
N LEU A 79 5.77 8.43 8.82
CA LEU A 79 5.86 9.88 8.88
C LEU A 79 4.74 10.53 8.07
N ARG A 80 3.75 11.09 8.76
CA ARG A 80 2.61 11.79 8.16
C ARG A 80 3.01 12.84 7.12
N GLU A 81 4.04 13.62 7.42
CA GLU A 81 4.53 14.70 6.53
C GLU A 81 5.20 14.19 5.26
N VAL A 82 5.78 12.99 5.29
CA VAL A 82 6.31 12.35 4.07
C VAL A 82 5.14 11.92 3.19
N ALA A 83 4.15 11.25 3.78
CA ALA A 83 2.97 10.78 3.05
C ALA A 83 2.18 11.94 2.40
N ARG A 84 2.05 13.09 3.07
CA ARG A 84 1.32 14.27 2.53
C ARG A 84 1.91 14.84 1.24
N ARG A 85 3.19 14.57 0.94
CA ARG A 85 3.83 15.04 -0.30
C ARG A 85 3.29 14.34 -1.56
N PHE A 86 2.62 13.20 -1.39
CA PHE A 86 2.18 12.36 -2.50
C PHE A 86 0.72 12.63 -2.95
N GLY A 87 0.00 13.52 -2.28
CA GLY A 87 -1.29 13.98 -2.78
C GLY A 87 -2.19 14.70 -1.77
N ASP A 88 -3.34 15.13 -2.28
CA ASP A 88 -4.33 15.95 -1.58
C ASP A 88 -5.29 15.19 -0.64
N THR A 89 -5.18 13.86 -0.60
CA THR A 89 -5.94 12.98 0.30
C THR A 89 -4.95 12.12 1.06
N LEU A 90 -5.11 12.07 2.38
CA LEU A 90 -4.27 11.29 3.27
C LEU A 90 -5.05 10.08 3.78
N PHE A 91 -4.44 8.91 3.70
CA PHE A 91 -4.92 7.71 4.36
C PHE A 91 -4.12 7.50 5.65
N GLU A 92 -4.80 7.36 6.78
CA GLU A 92 -4.23 6.82 8.03
C GLU A 92 -4.62 5.35 8.10
N ILE A 93 -3.65 4.45 8.11
CA ILE A 93 -3.87 3.01 8.05
C ILE A 93 -3.41 2.41 9.38
N ARG A 94 -4.36 1.84 10.10
CA ARG A 94 -4.13 1.11 11.36
C ARG A 94 -3.83 -0.34 11.04
N ILE A 95 -2.70 -0.81 11.52
CA ILE A 95 -2.18 -2.16 11.29
C ILE A 95 -2.10 -2.87 12.62
N SER A 96 -2.71 -4.05 12.71
CA SER A 96 -2.57 -4.90 13.88
C SER A 96 -1.30 -5.74 13.81
N ALA A 97 -0.74 -6.07 14.98
CA ALA A 97 0.34 -7.03 15.14
C ALA A 97 -0.02 -8.35 14.43
N GLY A 98 0.97 -8.94 13.76
CA GLY A 98 0.82 -10.18 13.01
C GLY A 98 0.21 -10.02 11.61
N CYS A 99 -0.18 -8.82 11.17
CA CYS A 99 -0.72 -8.60 9.82
C CYS A 99 0.30 -9.02 8.74
N ARG A 100 0.00 -10.11 8.02
CA ARG A 100 0.92 -10.68 7.03
C ARG A 100 0.90 -9.95 5.68
N GLN A 101 0.24 -8.81 5.57
CA GLN A 101 0.10 -8.12 4.28
C GLN A 101 1.04 -6.93 4.13
N VAL A 102 1.82 -6.62 5.17
CA VAL A 102 2.64 -5.42 5.25
C VAL A 102 3.94 -5.72 5.97
N ARG A 103 5.00 -5.02 5.59
CA ARG A 103 6.33 -5.14 6.18
C ARG A 103 7.00 -3.77 6.26
N ASP A 104 7.73 -3.54 7.34
CA ASP A 104 8.73 -2.47 7.42
C ASP A 104 9.90 -2.78 6.48
N ILE A 105 10.10 -1.91 5.49
CA ILE A 105 11.19 -2.03 4.53
C ILE A 105 12.19 -0.89 4.65
N ALA A 106 12.13 -0.08 5.71
CA ALA A 106 13.03 1.04 5.93
C ALA A 106 14.51 0.64 5.94
N ASN A 107 14.82 -0.60 6.32
CA ASN A 107 16.19 -1.14 6.36
C ASN A 107 16.70 -1.70 5.02
N ILE A 108 15.83 -1.89 4.03
CA ILE A 108 16.18 -2.42 2.70
C ILE A 108 15.82 -1.47 1.55
N SER A 109 15.08 -0.41 1.84
CA SER A 109 14.76 0.65 0.89
C SER A 109 15.98 1.54 0.65
N CYS A 110 16.16 1.99 -0.59
CA CYS A 110 17.15 3.02 -0.92
C CYS A 110 16.80 4.39 -0.30
N PHE A 111 15.58 4.55 0.20
CA PHE A 111 15.04 5.78 0.80
C PHE A 111 14.74 5.57 2.28
N THR A 112 15.76 5.21 3.06
CA THR A 112 15.63 4.89 4.51
C THR A 112 14.94 5.99 5.32
N ALA A 113 15.10 7.26 4.92
CA ALA A 113 14.47 8.41 5.55
C ALA A 113 12.93 8.44 5.44
N GLU A 114 12.34 7.69 4.49
CA GLU A 114 10.89 7.62 4.31
C GLU A 114 10.20 6.72 5.33
N GLN A 115 10.96 5.94 6.12
CA GLN A 115 10.43 4.94 7.06
C GLN A 115 9.30 4.12 6.41
N GLU A 116 9.61 3.56 5.24
CA GLU A 116 8.62 2.99 4.34
C GLU A 116 8.11 1.64 4.86
N TRP A 117 6.79 1.51 4.87
CA TRP A 117 6.07 0.25 5.08
C TRP A 117 5.36 -0.11 3.80
N LEU A 118 5.56 -1.34 3.31
CA LEU A 118 5.08 -1.78 2.02
C LEU A 118 4.03 -2.88 2.16
N PHE A 119 2.85 -2.64 1.60
CA PHE A 119 1.80 -3.65 1.53
C PHE A 119 1.90 -4.46 0.23
N SER A 120 1.61 -5.75 0.34
CA SER A 120 1.47 -6.67 -0.79
C SER A 120 0.31 -6.27 -1.73
N PRO A 121 0.37 -6.64 -3.02
CA PRO A 121 -0.75 -6.47 -3.95
C PRO A 121 -2.03 -7.09 -3.41
N TYR A 122 -3.17 -6.46 -3.71
CA TYR A 122 -4.50 -6.89 -3.27
C TYR A 122 -4.71 -6.97 -1.75
N SER A 123 -3.88 -6.26 -0.96
CA SER A 123 -4.12 -6.03 0.46
C SER A 123 -5.49 -5.43 0.69
N ARG A 124 -6.18 -5.90 1.75
CA ARG A 124 -7.58 -5.55 2.02
C ARG A 124 -7.66 -4.52 3.15
N PHE A 125 -8.53 -3.53 2.96
CA PHE A 125 -8.74 -2.44 3.92
C PHE A 125 -10.23 -2.25 4.18
N ARG A 126 -10.57 -1.92 5.44
CA ARG A 126 -11.89 -1.44 5.84
C ARG A 126 -11.81 0.05 6.12
N VAL A 127 -12.74 0.83 5.61
CA VAL A 127 -12.86 2.26 5.94
C VAL A 127 -13.48 2.39 7.33
N GLY A 128 -12.74 2.96 8.28
CA GLY A 128 -13.26 3.28 9.61
C GLY A 128 -14.06 4.59 9.61
N GLY A 129 -13.54 5.61 8.92
CA GLY A 129 -14.16 6.92 8.87
C GLY A 129 -13.44 7.87 7.93
N LYS A 130 -14.00 9.07 7.80
CA LYS A 130 -13.45 10.14 6.97
C LYS A 130 -13.62 11.47 7.70
N ASP A 131 -12.58 12.28 7.67
CA ASP A 131 -12.57 13.65 8.15
C ASP A 131 -11.84 14.54 7.16
N HIS A 132 -12.55 15.46 6.49
CA HIS A 132 -12.00 16.33 5.43
C HIS A 132 -11.15 15.58 4.36
N ASP A 133 -9.82 15.79 4.38
CA ASP A 133 -8.81 15.19 3.51
C ASP A 133 -8.26 13.85 4.04
N LEU A 134 -8.63 13.47 5.27
CA LEU A 134 -8.19 12.24 5.93
C LEU A 134 -9.22 11.11 5.79
N ILE A 135 -8.74 9.93 5.42
CA ILE A 135 -9.52 8.69 5.41
C ILE A 135 -8.83 7.68 6.33
N VAL A 136 -9.54 7.20 7.34
CA VAL A 136 -9.01 6.21 8.29
C VAL A 136 -9.35 4.81 7.78
N LEU A 137 -8.32 3.97 7.69
CA LEU A 137 -8.40 2.58 7.24
C LEU A 137 -7.93 1.63 8.33
N GLU A 138 -8.54 0.45 8.39
CA GLU A 138 -8.04 -0.71 9.12
C GLU A 138 -7.49 -1.71 8.10
N SER A 139 -6.25 -2.15 8.27
CA SER A 139 -5.71 -3.26 7.48
C SER A 139 -6.39 -4.56 7.91
N MET A 140 -6.83 -5.36 6.96
CA MET A 140 -7.45 -6.66 7.23
C MET A 140 -6.54 -7.77 6.74
N ASP A 141 -6.00 -8.57 7.65
CA ASP A 141 -5.29 -9.78 7.24
C ASP A 141 -6.26 -10.74 6.54
N ASN A 142 -5.88 -11.22 5.36
CA ASN A 142 -6.67 -12.16 4.57
C ASN A 142 -5.85 -13.37 4.13
N ILE A 143 -4.65 -13.53 4.70
CA ILE A 143 -3.77 -14.67 4.50
C ILE A 143 -4.03 -15.65 5.64
N MET A 144 -4.82 -16.69 5.36
CA MET A 144 -5.00 -17.84 6.27
C MET A 144 -3.72 -18.68 6.30
#